data_AF-A0A419FJ58-F1
#
_entry.id   AF-A0A419FJ58-F1
#
_cell.length_a   1.000
_cell.length_b   1.000
_cell.length_c   1.000
_cell.angle_alpha   90.00
_cell.angle_beta   90.00
_cell.angle_gamma   90.00
#
_symmetry.space_group_name_H-M   'P 1'
#
loop_
_entity.id
_entity.type
_entity.pdbx_description
1 polymer ?
#
loop_
_entity_poly.entity_id
_entity_poly.type
_entity_poly.pdbx_seq_one_letter_code
_entity_poly.pdbx_strand_id
1 'polypeptide(L)'
;MTQQSGPQTGSGLSTNVASALCYLIPFASIAFLLIAPYSQNPTVRFHALQSLLLGVMAIVISIVLSTLVSMVYYMMPLSWLFLSMVQNLVSLAFLGAFLFLAFRAFQGEMTEIPVVGEYARKYV
;
A
#
# COMPACT_ATOMS: atom_id res chain seq x y z
N MET A 1 25.33 2.69 10.99
CA MET A 1 25.16 4.06 11.50
C MET A 1 24.81 4.97 10.33
N THR A 2 23.54 5.11 9.94
CA THR A 2 23.08 6.05 8.88
C THR A 2 21.55 5.91 8.77
N GLN A 3 20.66 6.88 8.98
CA GLN A 3 20.73 8.26 9.44
C GLN A 3 19.47 8.49 10.29
N GLN A 4 19.63 8.78 11.58
CA GLN A 4 18.69 9.63 12.32
C GLN A 4 19.04 11.08 11.95
N SER A 5 18.43 11.64 10.93
CA SER A 5 18.57 13.07 10.63
C SER A 5 17.43 13.85 11.30
N GLY A 6 17.64 14.12 12.60
CA GLY A 6 17.25 15.33 13.34
C GLY A 6 15.76 15.70 13.50
N PRO A 7 15.38 16.36 14.62
CA PRO A 7 14.06 16.96 14.77
C PRO A 7 13.94 18.15 13.80
N GLN A 8 13.20 17.99 12.71
CA GLN A 8 12.83 19.14 11.87
C GLN A 8 11.61 19.82 12.49
N THR A 9 11.92 20.86 13.27
CA THR A 9 11.01 21.87 13.79
C THR A 9 10.46 22.71 12.63
N GLY A 10 9.52 22.15 11.87
CA GLY A 10 8.75 22.81 10.83
C GLY A 10 7.34 22.24 10.84
N SER A 11 6.33 23.04 10.52
CA SER A 11 4.89 22.77 10.70
C SER A 11 4.31 21.62 9.85
N GLY A 12 5.06 20.54 9.58
CA GLY A 12 4.67 19.39 8.77
C GLY A 12 4.85 18.03 9.48
N LEU A 13 4.21 17.00 8.93
CA LEU A 13 4.38 15.60 9.35
C LEU A 13 5.84 15.14 9.23
N SER A 14 6.31 14.35 10.20
CA SER A 14 7.63 13.71 10.13
C SER A 14 7.67 12.67 9.00
N THR A 15 8.86 12.42 8.46
CA THR A 15 9.10 11.49 7.33
C THR A 15 8.49 10.11 7.57
N ASN A 16 8.64 9.57 8.77
CA ASN A 16 8.13 8.24 9.12
C ASN A 16 6.60 8.21 9.17
N VAL A 17 6.00 9.26 9.73
CA VAL A 17 4.54 9.37 9.84
C VAL A 17 3.93 9.58 8.45
N ALA A 18 4.51 10.47 7.63
CA ALA A 18 4.09 10.68 6.24
C ALA A 18 4.19 9.37 5.42
N SER A 19 5.25 8.60 5.62
CA SER A 19 5.45 7.29 4.97
C SER A 19 4.39 6.26 5.40
N ALA A 20 4.04 6.22 6.69
CA ALA A 20 2.99 5.34 7.20
C ALA A 20 1.60 5.73 6.66
N LEU A 21 1.31 7.04 6.55
CA LEU A 21 0.04 7.55 6.02
C LEU A 21 -0.20 7.14 4.56
N CYS A 22 0.88 7.01 3.77
CA CYS A 22 0.76 6.54 2.39
C CYS A 22 0.06 5.17 2.33
N TYR A 23 0.29 4.28 3.29
CA TYR A 23 -0.34 2.95 3.30
C TYR A 23 -1.78 2.95 3.82
N LEU A 24 -2.17 3.94 4.63
CA LEU A 24 -3.54 4.04 5.12
C LEU A 24 -4.50 4.53 4.03
N ILE A 25 -4.01 5.38 3.13
CA ILE A 25 -4.81 5.96 2.05
C ILE A 25 -4.01 5.87 0.74
N PRO A 26 -4.03 4.70 0.05
CA PRO A 26 -3.21 4.45 -1.13
C PRO A 26 -3.41 5.47 -2.25
N PHE A 27 -4.64 5.97 -2.41
CA PHE A 27 -4.97 7.02 -3.37
C PHE A 27 -4.42 8.40 -2.99
N ALA A 28 -4.36 8.72 -1.69
CA ALA A 28 -3.80 9.99 -1.22
C ALA A 28 -2.26 10.00 -1.27
N SER A 29 -1.61 8.84 -1.44
CA SER A 29 -0.16 8.74 -1.67
C SER A 29 0.31 9.57 -2.88
N ILE A 30 -0.56 9.76 -3.89
CA ILE A 30 -0.28 10.65 -5.03
C ILE A 30 -0.03 12.08 -4.57
N ALA A 31 -0.78 12.57 -3.57
CA ALA A 31 -0.58 13.92 -3.04
C ALA A 31 0.81 14.06 -2.39
N PHE A 32 1.27 13.05 -1.65
CA PHE A 32 2.62 13.03 -1.09
C PHE A 32 3.73 13.00 -2.16
N LEU A 33 3.41 12.47 -3.35
CA LEU A 33 4.31 12.48 -4.51
C LEU A 33 4.41 13.85 -5.20
N LEU A 34 3.39 14.68 -5.10
CA LEU A 34 3.28 15.96 -5.79
C LEU A 34 3.59 17.17 -4.89
N ILE A 35 3.39 17.04 -3.57
CA ILE A 35 3.53 18.14 -2.62
C ILE A 35 4.96 18.19 -2.08
N ALA A 36 5.65 19.32 -2.29
CA ALA A 36 6.87 19.64 -1.54
C ALA A 36 6.52 19.97 -0.08
N PRO A 37 7.31 19.55 0.94
CA PRO A 37 8.64 18.91 0.88
C PRO A 37 8.64 17.38 0.76
N TYR A 38 7.48 16.72 0.76
CA TYR A 38 7.38 15.25 0.74
C TYR A 38 7.87 14.63 -0.57
N SER A 39 7.58 15.27 -1.70
CA SER A 39 8.07 14.90 -3.02
C SER A 39 9.60 14.97 -3.16
N GLN A 40 10.30 15.70 -2.27
CA GLN A 40 11.76 15.80 -2.28
C GLN A 40 12.44 14.72 -1.41
N ASN A 41 11.68 14.04 -0.55
CA ASN A 41 12.21 13.03 0.35
C ASN A 41 12.17 11.64 -0.32
N PRO A 42 13.32 11.01 -0.63
CA PRO A 42 13.34 9.72 -1.35
C PRO A 42 12.61 8.61 -0.59
N THR A 43 12.67 8.61 0.75
CA THR A 43 11.93 7.64 1.59
C THR A 43 10.42 7.76 1.44
N VAL A 44 9.87 8.98 1.46
CA VAL A 44 8.43 9.21 1.33
C VAL A 44 7.97 8.86 -0.08
N ARG A 45 8.76 9.23 -1.11
CA ARG A 45 8.48 8.88 -2.51
C ARG A 45 8.42 7.36 -2.71
N PHE A 46 9.38 6.63 -2.13
CA PHE A 46 9.44 5.17 -2.23
C PHE A 46 8.18 4.53 -1.63
N HIS A 47 7.82 4.89 -0.40
CA HIS A 47 6.62 4.37 0.26
C HIS A 47 5.31 4.80 -0.41
N ALA A 48 5.25 6.03 -0.92
CA ALA A 48 4.10 6.53 -1.67
C ALA A 48 3.91 5.79 -2.99
N LEU A 49 4.98 5.54 -3.75
CA LEU A 49 4.94 4.72 -4.98
C LEU A 49 4.57 3.26 -4.66
N GLN A 50 5.19 2.67 -3.63
CA GLN A 50 4.89 1.30 -3.23
C GLN A 50 3.43 1.13 -2.80
N SER A 51 2.89 2.05 -1.99
CA SER A 51 1.48 2.04 -1.60
C SER A 51 0.55 2.22 -2.81
N LEU A 52 0.89 3.13 -3.74
CA LEU A 52 0.11 3.34 -4.95
C LEU A 52 0.05 2.09 -5.83
N LEU A 53 1.20 1.45 -6.07
CA LEU A 53 1.28 0.20 -6.83
C LEU A 53 0.53 -0.94 -6.15
N LEU A 54 0.66 -1.08 -4.82
CA LEU A 54 -0.08 -2.08 -4.05
C LEU A 54 -1.59 -1.81 -4.09
N GLY A 55 -2.02 -0.55 -4.03
CA GLY A 55 -3.43 -0.16 -4.15
C GLY A 55 -4.00 -0.53 -5.51
N VAL A 56 -3.28 -0.22 -6.59
CA VAL A 56 -3.69 -0.59 -7.96
C VAL A 56 -3.76 -2.12 -8.10
N MET A 57 -2.75 -2.86 -7.62
CA MET A 57 -2.74 -4.32 -7.67
C MET A 57 -3.92 -4.92 -6.89
N ALA A 58 -4.20 -4.40 -5.69
CA ALA A 58 -5.33 -4.83 -4.88
C ALA A 58 -6.66 -4.62 -5.60
N ILE A 59 -6.86 -3.47 -6.25
CA ILE A 59 -8.06 -3.17 -7.04
C ILE A 59 -8.20 -4.15 -8.20
N VAL A 60 -7.13 -4.39 -8.97
CA VAL A 60 -7.16 -5.34 -10.09
C VAL A 60 -7.54 -6.74 -9.62
N ILE A 61 -6.92 -7.22 -8.54
CA ILE A 61 -7.22 -8.53 -7.96
C ILE A 61 -8.67 -8.59 -7.45
N SER A 62 -9.14 -7.54 -6.78
CA SER A 62 -10.53 -7.46 -6.29
C SER A 62 -11.54 -7.48 -7.44
N ILE A 63 -11.28 -6.81 -8.56
CA ILE A 63 -12.15 -6.82 -9.74
C ILE A 63 -12.18 -8.23 -10.34
N VAL A 64 -11.02 -8.83 -10.61
CA VAL A 64 -10.92 -10.19 -11.17
C VAL A 64 -11.65 -11.20 -10.28
N LEU A 65 -11.39 -11.15 -8.97
CA LEU A 65 -12.02 -12.07 -8.02
C LEU A 65 -13.53 -11.87 -7.96
N SER A 66 -14.00 -10.62 -7.94
CA SER A 66 -15.45 -10.31 -7.93
C SER A 66 -16.15 -10.75 -9.21
N THR A 67 -15.51 -10.60 -10.37
CA THR A 67 -16.04 -11.08 -11.65
C THR A 67 -16.14 -12.61 -11.68
N LEU A 68 -15.10 -13.32 -11.23
CA LEU A 68 -15.11 -14.78 -11.16
C LEU A 68 -16.18 -15.29 -10.19
N VAL A 69 -16.27 -14.68 -9.00
CA VAL A 69 -17.27 -14.98 -7.99
C VAL A 69 -18.69 -14.77 -8.54
N SER A 70 -18.91 -13.67 -9.27
CA SER A 70 -20.20 -13.40 -9.92
C SER A 70 -20.52 -14.39 -11.04
N MET A 71 -19.56 -14.77 -11.88
CA MET A 71 -19.78 -15.80 -12.93
C MET A 71 -20.15 -17.16 -12.33
N VAL A 72 -19.44 -17.58 -11.29
CA VAL A 72 -19.68 -18.86 -10.60
C VAL A 72 -21.05 -18.85 -9.90
N TYR A 73 -21.48 -17.72 -9.35
CA TYR A 73 -22.82 -17.56 -8.77
C TYR A 73 -23.94 -17.95 -9.74
N TYR A 74 -23.85 -17.45 -10.98
CA TYR A 74 -24.86 -17.71 -12.02
C TYR A 74 -24.90 -19.18 -12.44
N MET A 75 -23.78 -19.91 -12.36
CA MET A 75 -23.71 -21.33 -12.74
C MET A 75 -24.01 -22.29 -11.59
N MET A 76 -23.55 -22.00 -10.37
CA MET A 76 -23.69 -22.84 -9.18
C MET A 76 -23.90 -21.97 -7.92
N PRO A 77 -25.15 -21.59 -7.61
CA PRO A 77 -25.45 -20.66 -6.50
C PRO A 77 -25.04 -21.21 -5.12
N LEU A 78 -24.95 -22.53 -4.94
CA LEU A 78 -24.54 -23.15 -3.68
C LEU A 78 -23.04 -22.97 -3.38
N SER A 79 -22.21 -22.78 -4.42
CA SER A 79 -20.75 -22.56 -4.28
C SER A 79 -20.38 -21.12 -3.88
N TRP A 80 -21.34 -20.19 -3.96
CA TRP A 80 -21.17 -18.79 -3.63
C TRP A 80 -20.72 -18.53 -2.20
N LEU A 81 -21.26 -19.29 -1.24
CA LEU A 81 -20.93 -19.10 0.18
C LEU A 81 -19.43 -19.35 0.42
N PHE A 82 -18.89 -20.41 -0.16
CA PHE A 82 -17.46 -20.72 -0.07
C PHE A 82 -16.59 -19.66 -0.77
N LEU A 83 -16.97 -19.26 -1.99
CA LEU A 83 -16.20 -18.25 -2.74
C LEU A 83 -16.21 -16.87 -2.08
N SER A 84 -17.34 -16.46 -1.48
CA SER A 84 -17.44 -15.20 -0.75
C SER A 84 -16.61 -15.20 0.53
N MET A 85 -16.48 -16.34 1.23
CA MET A 85 -15.56 -16.48 2.37
C MET A 85 -14.10 -16.33 1.93
N VAL A 86 -13.71 -16.94 0.81
CA VAL A 86 -12.36 -16.78 0.24
C VAL A 86 -12.08 -15.32 -0.12
N GLN A 87 -13.04 -14.62 -0.75
CA GLN A 87 -12.90 -13.20 -1.07
C GLN A 87 -12.70 -12.34 0.18
N ASN A 88 -13.47 -12.56 1.25
CA ASN A 88 -13.29 -11.86 2.52
C ASN A 88 -11.91 -12.12 3.13
N LEU A 89 -11.43 -13.37 3.07
CA LEU A 89 -10.12 -13.73 3.60
C LEU A 89 -8.98 -13.05 2.81
N VAL A 90 -9.09 -13.00 1.48
CA VAL A 90 -8.14 -12.27 0.63
C VAL A 90 -8.15 -10.78 0.96
N SER A 91 -9.33 -10.16 1.09
CA SER A 91 -9.45 -8.76 1.48
C SER A 91 -8.79 -8.47 2.84
N LEU A 92 -8.98 -9.37 3.81
CA LEU A 92 -8.37 -9.26 5.12
C LEU A 92 -6.85 -9.41 5.08
N ALA A 93 -6.34 -10.32 4.24
CA ALA A 93 -4.90 -10.47 4.01
C ALA A 93 -4.28 -9.20 3.40
N PHE A 94 -4.96 -8.57 2.43
CA PHE A 94 -4.53 -7.29 1.88
C PHE A 94 -4.51 -6.19 2.95
N LEU A 95 -5.57 -6.06 3.75
CA LEU A 95 -5.61 -5.10 4.85
C LEU A 95 -4.46 -5.34 5.84
N GLY A 96 -4.21 -6.59 6.21
CA GLY A 96 -3.09 -6.97 7.07
C GLY A 96 -1.73 -6.60 6.47
N ALA A 97 -1.54 -6.80 5.16
CA ALA A 97 -0.33 -6.37 4.47
C ALA A 97 -0.16 -4.85 4.50
N PHE A 98 -1.23 -4.08 4.22
CA PHE A 98 -1.20 -2.61 4.32
C PHE A 98 -0.82 -2.13 5.72
N LEU A 99 -1.40 -2.73 6.77
CA LEU A 99 -1.09 -2.38 8.15
C LEU A 99 0.34 -2.76 8.54
N PHE A 100 0.82 -3.93 8.12
CA PHE A 100 2.19 -4.37 8.36
C PHE A 100 3.20 -3.40 7.72
N LEU A 101 2.95 -2.99 6.48
CA LEU A 101 3.81 -2.03 5.79
C LEU A 101 3.74 -0.64 6.41
N ALA A 102 2.54 -0.19 6.82
CA ALA A 102 2.37 1.07 7.54
C ALA A 102 3.18 1.08 8.84
N PHE A 103 3.14 -0.02 9.61
CA PHE A 103 3.88 -0.16 10.86
C PHE A 103 5.40 -0.13 10.64
N ARG A 104 5.91 -0.81 9.61
CA ARG A 104 7.34 -0.77 9.30
C ARG A 104 7.80 0.58 8.76
N ALA A 105 6.98 1.24 7.93
CA ALA A 105 7.23 2.62 7.49
C ALA A 105 7.25 3.60 8.67
N PHE A 106 6.39 3.39 9.68
CA PHE A 106 6.39 4.18 10.91
C PHE A 106 7.68 3.98 11.75
N GLN A 107 8.25 2.77 11.75
CA GLN A 107 9.56 2.49 12.34
C GLN A 107 10.74 3.05 11.51
N GLY A 108 10.48 3.61 10.33
CA GLY A 108 11.50 4.15 9.43
C GLY A 108 12.19 3.07 8.59
N GLU A 109 11.62 1.87 8.49
CA GLU A 109 12.18 0.76 7.73
C GLU A 109 11.64 0.73 6.31
N MET A 110 12.55 0.78 5.32
CA MET A 110 12.23 0.58 3.90
C MET A 110 11.96 -0.89 3.63
N THR A 111 10.77 -1.36 4.04
CA THR A 111 10.34 -2.74 3.78
C THR A 111 9.82 -2.86 2.36
N GLU A 112 10.70 -3.25 1.47
CA GLU A 112 10.35 -3.54 0.10
C GLU A 112 9.78 -4.95 -0.01
N ILE A 113 8.58 -5.09 -0.60
CA ILE A 113 8.09 -6.41 -0.99
C ILE A 113 8.78 -6.77 -2.32
N PRO A 114 9.46 -7.92 -2.47
CA PRO A 114 10.36 -8.20 -3.61
C PRO A 114 9.74 -8.01 -5.00
N VAL A 115 8.42 -8.19 -5.17
CA VAL A 115 7.73 -7.98 -6.45
C VAL A 115 7.47 -6.49 -6.77
N VAL A 116 7.32 -5.64 -5.76
CA VAL A 116 6.99 -4.20 -5.92
C VAL A 116 8.21 -3.31 -5.66
N GLY A 117 9.14 -3.78 -4.83
CA GLY A 117 10.39 -3.14 -4.44
C GLY A 117 11.33 -2.88 -5.60
N GLU A 118 11.57 -3.88 -6.46
CA GLU A 118 12.44 -3.70 -7.63
C GLU A 118 11.90 -2.65 -8.62
N TYR A 119 10.59 -2.59 -8.83
CA TYR A 119 9.98 -1.57 -9.70
C TYR A 119 10.05 -0.18 -9.05
N ALA A 120 9.73 -0.06 -7.76
CA ALA A 120 9.79 1.23 -7.06
C ALA A 120 11.23 1.79 -6.98
N ARG A 121 12.23 0.91 -6.78
CA ARG A 121 13.65 1.30 -6.74
C ARG A 121 14.22 1.72 -8.10
N LYS A 122 13.56 1.36 -9.21
CA LYS A 122 13.95 1.74 -10.57
C LYS A 122 13.46 3.13 -11.00
N TYR A 123 12.48 3.70 -10.30
CA TYR A 123 11.88 5.02 -10.60
C TYR A 123 12.14 6.09 -9.52
N VAL A 124 12.90 5.76 -8.47
CA VAL A 124 13.40 6.70 -7.46
C VAL A 124 14.84 7.08 -7.81
#